data_AF-A0A9E1N5Z5-F1
#
_entry.id   AF-A0A9E1N5Z5-F1
#
_cell.length_a   1.000
_cell.length_b   1.000
_cell.length_c   1.000
_cell.angle_alpha   90.00
_cell.angle_beta   90.00
_cell.angle_gamma   90.00
#
_symmetry.space_group_name_H-M   'P 1'
#
loop_
_entity.id
_entity.type
_entity.pdbx_description
1 polymer ?
#
loop_
_entity_poly.entity_id
_entity_poly.type
_entity_poly.pdbx_seq_one_letter_code
_entity_poly.pdbx_strand_id
1 'polypeptide(L)'
;MKNYLTIAAISLIAILQGMISLSWADQWEWIPQKEAEMAFKQVKKSKSVRLFCLPCGDYDYEEISVSTVALKKTPDNQHERKLLFVNDTGVDLAYTYIKMENKWRNLAIHLGLETESTPLYIPPPPLMYFSHGMINYWEQLRYDDDASNLLADLIKSLELGYERAGIVIKMIESKDYGKVFEVYENVLKEIKTEAFFQKYLQ
;
A
#
# COMPACT_ATOMS: atom_id res chain seq x y z
N MET A 1 7.30 36.37 -41.47
CA MET A 1 8.47 35.69 -40.88
C MET A 1 8.88 36.50 -39.65
N LYS A 2 8.86 36.07 -38.40
CA LYS A 2 8.81 34.76 -37.75
C LYS A 2 8.10 34.99 -36.41
N ASN A 3 7.04 34.24 -36.08
CA ASN A 3 6.48 34.18 -34.72
C ASN A 3 5.93 32.76 -34.44
N TYR A 4 6.65 31.74 -34.91
CA TYR A 4 6.31 30.31 -34.68
C TYR A 4 7.25 29.64 -33.67
N LEU A 5 8.17 30.39 -33.03
CA LEU A 5 9.23 29.83 -32.19
C LEU A 5 8.92 29.81 -30.69
N THR A 6 7.80 30.39 -30.23
CA THR A 6 7.48 30.47 -28.79
C THR A 6 6.43 29.45 -28.32
N ILE A 7 5.81 28.71 -29.24
CA ILE A 7 4.77 27.72 -28.90
C ILE A 7 5.37 26.31 -28.72
N ALA A 8 6.59 26.06 -29.20
CA ALA A 8 7.23 24.74 -29.10
C ALA A 8 7.86 24.44 -27.71
N ALA A 9 8.00 25.43 -26.83
CA ALA A 9 8.68 25.25 -25.53
C ALA A 9 7.73 24.90 -24.37
N ILE A 10 6.42 25.05 -24.54
CA ILE A 10 5.43 24.72 -23.48
C ILE A 10 4.91 23.28 -23.62
N SER A 11 5.05 22.67 -24.80
CA SER A 11 4.56 21.31 -25.05
C SER A 11 5.50 20.19 -24.59
N LEU A 12 6.74 20.48 -24.16
CA LEU A 12 7.71 19.45 -23.75
C LEU A 12 7.72 19.16 -22.24
N ILE A 13 7.12 20.04 -21.41
CA ILE A 13 7.09 19.87 -19.94
C ILE A 13 5.93 18.97 -19.48
N ALA A 14 4.88 18.79 -20.31
CA ALA A 14 3.72 17.98 -19.97
C ALA A 14 3.89 16.47 -20.23
N ILE A 15 4.95 16.05 -20.94
CA ILE A 15 5.17 14.64 -21.30
C ILE A 15 5.98 13.90 -20.22
N LEU A 16 6.60 14.61 -19.27
CA LEU A 16 7.47 14.01 -18.24
C LEU A 16 6.76 13.63 -16.92
N GLN A 17 5.46 13.91 -16.78
CA GLN A 17 4.70 13.60 -15.55
C GLN A 17 3.96 12.26 -15.59
N GLY A 18 4.13 11.48 -16.66
CA GLY A 18 3.31 10.32 -16.96
C GLY A 18 3.97 8.95 -16.79
N MET A 19 5.14 8.85 -16.15
CA MET A 19 5.60 7.55 -15.67
C MET A 19 4.94 7.28 -14.31
N ILE A 20 3.64 7.05 -14.33
CA ILE A 20 2.98 6.32 -13.26
C ILE A 20 3.66 4.96 -13.33
N SER A 21 4.60 4.71 -12.42
CA SER A 21 5.11 3.36 -12.20
C SER A 21 3.88 2.48 -12.14
N LEU A 22 3.78 1.55 -13.09
CA LEU A 22 2.88 0.41 -12.97
C LEU A 22 3.42 -0.42 -11.81
N SER A 23 3.34 0.13 -10.59
CA SER A 23 3.39 -0.67 -9.40
C SER A 23 2.26 -1.64 -9.59
N TRP A 24 2.59 -2.92 -9.53
CA TRP A 24 1.62 -3.98 -9.42
C TRP A 24 1.03 -3.85 -8.02
N ALA A 25 0.27 -2.77 -7.84
CA ALA A 25 -0.43 -2.47 -6.62
C ALA A 25 -1.32 -3.67 -6.40
N ASP A 26 -1.26 -4.27 -5.22
CA ASP A 26 -2.16 -5.34 -4.83
C ASP A 26 -3.58 -4.85 -5.06
N GLN A 27 -4.23 -5.25 -6.14
CA GLN A 27 -5.54 -4.74 -6.50
C GLN A 27 -6.57 -5.86 -6.42
N TRP A 28 -7.54 -5.66 -5.54
CA TRP A 28 -8.72 -6.51 -5.38
C TRP A 28 -9.98 -5.67 -5.55
N GLU A 29 -10.01 -4.79 -6.55
CA GLU A 29 -11.21 -4.08 -6.97
C GLU A 29 -12.22 -5.04 -7.65
N TRP A 30 -11.72 -5.97 -8.49
CA TRP A 30 -12.55 -6.95 -9.21
C TRP A 30 -12.55 -8.29 -8.46
N ILE A 31 -13.51 -8.40 -7.55
CA ILE A 31 -13.53 -9.44 -6.53
C ILE A 31 -14.29 -10.68 -7.05
N PRO A 32 -13.79 -11.91 -6.87
CA PRO A 32 -14.58 -13.10 -7.19
C PRO A 32 -15.89 -13.13 -6.39
N GLN A 33 -16.98 -13.62 -7.00
CA GLN A 33 -18.34 -13.55 -6.45
C GLN A 33 -18.42 -13.95 -4.97
N LYS A 34 -17.81 -15.08 -4.61
CA LYS A 34 -17.86 -15.64 -3.27
C LYS A 34 -17.21 -14.70 -2.25
N GLU A 35 -16.00 -14.22 -2.54
CA GLU A 35 -15.26 -13.29 -1.68
C GLU A 35 -15.94 -11.92 -1.63
N ALA A 36 -16.58 -11.47 -2.71
CA ALA A 36 -17.35 -10.22 -2.74
C ALA A 36 -18.56 -10.27 -1.80
N GLU A 37 -19.29 -11.39 -1.78
CA GLU A 37 -20.40 -11.60 -0.84
C GLU A 37 -19.93 -11.67 0.61
N MET A 38 -18.76 -12.27 0.86
CA MET A 38 -18.15 -12.28 2.19
C MET A 38 -17.73 -10.87 2.61
N ALA A 39 -17.04 -10.12 1.74
CA ALA A 39 -16.64 -8.74 1.97
C ALA A 39 -17.85 -7.86 2.27
N PHE A 40 -18.92 -7.95 1.46
CA PHE A 40 -20.18 -7.25 1.67
C PHE A 40 -20.75 -7.50 3.07
N LYS A 41 -20.80 -8.77 3.52
CA LYS A 41 -21.31 -9.14 4.84
C LYS A 41 -20.47 -8.56 5.97
N GLN A 42 -19.14 -8.52 5.82
CA GLN A 42 -18.25 -7.98 6.85
C GLN A 42 -18.33 -6.45 6.92
N VAL A 43 -18.28 -5.77 5.78
CA VAL A 43 -18.36 -4.30 5.73
C VAL A 43 -19.73 -3.82 6.21
N LYS A 44 -20.83 -4.49 5.82
CA LYS A 44 -22.18 -4.12 6.28
C LYS A 44 -22.38 -4.24 7.80
N LYS A 45 -21.61 -5.10 8.48
CA LYS A 45 -21.63 -5.21 9.95
C LYS A 45 -20.74 -4.18 10.64
N SER A 46 -19.81 -3.58 9.90
CA SER A 46 -18.86 -2.61 10.42
C SER A 46 -19.49 -1.21 10.46
N LYS A 47 -19.17 -0.42 11.49
CA LYS A 47 -19.63 0.98 11.58
C LYS A 47 -18.82 1.92 10.69
N SER A 48 -17.54 1.61 10.50
CA SER A 48 -16.62 2.32 9.63
C SER A 48 -15.62 1.33 9.01
N VAL A 49 -15.02 1.75 7.90
CA VAL A 49 -13.87 1.12 7.27
C VAL A 49 -12.71 2.12 7.25
N ARG A 50 -11.48 1.62 7.14
CA ARG A 50 -10.29 2.45 6.90
C ARG A 50 -9.69 2.12 5.55
N LEU A 51 -9.33 3.15 4.79
CA LEU A 51 -8.61 3.03 3.53
C LEU A 51 -7.15 3.38 3.78
N PHE A 52 -6.24 2.49 3.38
CA PHE A 52 -4.80 2.65 3.59
C PHE A 52 -4.01 1.85 2.55
N CYS A 53 -3.13 2.52 1.80
CA CYS A 53 -2.27 1.92 0.79
C CYS A 53 -0.79 2.16 1.10
N LEU A 54 -0.17 1.23 1.81
CA LEU A 54 1.28 1.20 2.07
C LEU A 54 2.13 1.27 0.77
N PRO A 55 1.89 0.47 -0.29
CA PRO A 55 2.69 0.56 -1.51
C PRO A 55 2.43 1.86 -2.31
N CYS A 56 1.37 2.61 -2.00
CA CYS A 56 1.11 3.93 -2.57
C CYS A 56 1.85 5.06 -1.84
N GLY A 57 2.46 4.76 -0.69
CA GLY A 57 3.15 5.75 0.15
C GLY A 57 2.26 6.46 1.17
N ASP A 58 1.11 5.88 1.54
CA ASP A 58 0.23 6.47 2.55
C ASP A 58 0.85 6.43 3.95
N TYR A 59 0.96 7.59 4.61
CA TYR A 59 1.43 7.69 6.01
C TYR A 59 0.29 7.74 7.03
N ASP A 60 -0.95 7.75 6.57
CA ASP A 60 -2.15 7.75 7.41
C ASP A 60 -3.30 7.10 6.63
N TYR A 61 -4.39 6.80 7.33
CA TYR A 61 -5.59 6.20 6.74
C TYR A 61 -6.74 7.21 6.63
N GLU A 62 -7.62 6.97 5.68
CA GLU A 62 -8.94 7.62 5.63
C GLU A 62 -9.96 6.75 6.35
N GLU A 63 -10.70 7.28 7.32
CA GLU A 63 -11.81 6.54 7.96
C GLU A 63 -13.16 6.96 7.35
N ILE A 64 -13.88 5.98 6.80
CA ILE A 64 -15.18 6.18 6.17
C ILE A 64 -16.27 5.53 7.04
N SER A 65 -17.25 6.32 7.48
CA SER A 65 -18.44 5.79 8.17
C SER A 65 -19.32 5.03 7.18
N VAL A 66 -19.67 3.78 7.48
CA VAL A 66 -20.46 2.93 6.58
C VAL A 66 -21.94 3.27 6.72
N SER A 67 -22.52 3.90 5.69
CA SER A 67 -23.96 4.20 5.61
C SER A 67 -24.66 3.25 4.64
N THR A 68 -24.07 3.01 3.46
CA THR A 68 -24.58 2.05 2.47
C THR A 68 -23.47 1.12 2.01
N VAL A 69 -23.84 -0.11 1.70
CA VAL A 69 -22.94 -1.12 1.10
C VAL A 69 -23.68 -1.77 -0.06
N ALA A 70 -23.02 -1.90 -1.20
CA ALA A 70 -23.60 -2.51 -2.39
C ALA A 70 -22.57 -3.38 -3.14
N LEU A 71 -23.06 -4.40 -3.84
CA LEU A 71 -22.28 -5.13 -4.84
C LEU A 71 -22.80 -4.77 -6.24
N LYS A 72 -21.90 -4.35 -7.11
CA LYS A 72 -22.21 -4.07 -8.52
C LYS A 72 -21.47 -5.06 -9.43
N LYS A 73 -22.00 -5.29 -10.63
CA LYS A 73 -21.31 -6.07 -11.67
C LYS A 73 -20.12 -5.26 -12.19
N THR A 74 -19.04 -5.94 -12.59
CA THR A 74 -17.98 -5.29 -13.37
C THR A 74 -18.53 -4.87 -14.75
N PRO A 75 -17.96 -3.84 -15.40
CA PRO A 75 -18.44 -3.33 -16.69
C PRO A 75 -18.48 -4.39 -17.80
N ASP A 76 -17.55 -5.34 -17.75
CA ASP A 76 -17.40 -6.40 -18.74
C ASP A 76 -18.21 -7.66 -18.40
N ASN A 77 -18.72 -7.77 -17.18
CA ASN A 77 -19.38 -8.95 -16.61
C ASN A 77 -18.63 -10.27 -16.90
N GLN A 78 -17.31 -10.19 -17.12
CA GLN A 78 -16.49 -11.37 -17.38
C GLN A 78 -16.12 -12.02 -16.04
N HIS A 79 -16.15 -13.35 -16.00
CA HIS A 79 -15.69 -14.15 -14.86
C HIS A 79 -16.44 -13.95 -13.53
N GLU A 80 -17.71 -13.53 -13.58
CA GLU A 80 -18.57 -13.39 -12.39
C GLU A 80 -17.97 -12.53 -11.27
N ARG A 81 -17.11 -11.56 -11.63
CA ARG A 81 -16.49 -10.63 -10.69
C ARG A 81 -17.51 -9.56 -10.25
N LYS A 82 -17.29 -9.01 -9.05
CA LYS A 82 -18.08 -7.92 -8.47
C LYS A 82 -17.18 -6.80 -7.98
N LEU A 83 -17.76 -5.62 -7.97
CA LEU A 83 -17.23 -4.42 -7.35
C LEU A 83 -17.95 -4.20 -6.02
N LEU A 84 -17.20 -3.96 -4.94
CA LEU A 84 -17.75 -3.56 -3.65
C LEU A 84 -17.83 -2.04 -3.56
N PHE A 85 -18.97 -1.53 -3.13
CA PHE A 85 -19.21 -0.10 -2.94
C PHE A 85 -19.55 0.19 -1.48
N VAL A 86 -18.96 1.24 -0.93
CA VAL A 86 -19.28 1.84 0.38
C VAL A 86 -19.66 3.29 0.15
N ASN A 87 -20.87 3.69 0.56
CA ASN A 87 -21.40 5.04 0.33
C ASN A 87 -21.29 5.49 -1.14
N ASP A 88 -21.64 4.60 -2.07
CA ASP A 88 -21.55 4.83 -3.52
C ASP A 88 -20.13 5.02 -4.11
N THR A 89 -19.09 4.88 -3.30
CA THR A 89 -17.68 4.84 -3.73
C THR A 89 -17.20 3.39 -3.83
N GLY A 90 -16.58 3.03 -4.96
CA GLY A 90 -15.93 1.73 -5.14
C GLY A 90 -14.72 1.59 -4.22
N VAL A 91 -14.53 0.43 -3.61
CA VAL A 91 -13.39 0.18 -2.71
C VAL A 91 -12.57 -1.02 -3.18
N ASP A 92 -11.25 -0.94 -3.00
CA ASP A 92 -10.32 -2.03 -3.24
C ASP A 92 -10.09 -2.81 -1.94
N LEU A 93 -10.32 -4.13 -1.95
CA LEU A 93 -10.18 -4.94 -0.74
C LEU A 93 -8.73 -5.01 -0.21
N ALA A 94 -7.73 -4.82 -1.07
CA ALA A 94 -6.33 -4.81 -0.67
C ALA A 94 -5.98 -3.60 0.21
N TYR A 95 -6.72 -2.51 0.06
CA TYR A 95 -6.52 -1.26 0.81
C TYR A 95 -7.63 -0.97 1.81
N THR A 96 -8.60 -1.87 1.95
CA THR A 96 -9.72 -1.72 2.87
C THR A 96 -9.46 -2.51 4.16
N TYR A 97 -9.58 -1.83 5.30
CA TYR A 97 -9.44 -2.42 6.63
C TYR A 97 -10.77 -2.33 7.39
N ILE A 98 -11.11 -3.44 8.05
CA ILE A 98 -12.30 -3.54 8.90
C ILE A 98 -11.89 -3.76 10.36
N LYS A 99 -12.72 -3.28 11.29
CA LYS A 99 -12.45 -3.46 12.71
C LYS A 99 -12.87 -4.86 13.17
N MET A 100 -11.91 -5.67 13.62
CA MET A 100 -12.11 -7.01 14.17
C MET A 100 -11.36 -7.12 15.48
N GLU A 101 -12.03 -7.52 16.57
CA GLU A 101 -11.37 -7.75 17.88
C GLU A 101 -10.50 -6.56 18.32
N ASN A 102 -11.01 -5.33 18.12
CA ASN A 102 -10.34 -4.04 18.37
C ASN A 102 -9.15 -3.69 17.46
N LYS A 103 -8.83 -4.50 16.46
CA LYS A 103 -7.76 -4.24 15.48
C LYS A 103 -8.35 -3.92 14.11
N TRP A 104 -7.65 -3.11 13.32
CA TRP A 104 -8.03 -2.81 11.94
C TRP A 104 -7.30 -3.78 11.02
N ARG A 105 -8.02 -4.80 10.56
CA ARG A 105 -7.48 -5.90 9.77
C ARG A 105 -7.79 -5.72 8.29
N ASN A 106 -6.79 -5.98 7.45
CA ASN A 106 -6.91 -5.95 6.00
C ASN A 106 -7.98 -6.94 5.50
N LEU A 107 -8.90 -6.47 4.68
CA LEU A 107 -10.06 -7.23 4.24
C LEU A 107 -9.69 -8.30 3.22
N ALA A 108 -8.80 -8.01 2.25
CA ALA A 108 -8.32 -9.01 1.30
C ALA A 108 -7.63 -10.19 2.01
N ILE A 109 -6.66 -9.89 2.89
CA ILE A 109 -5.93 -10.92 3.64
C ILE A 109 -6.88 -11.72 4.55
N HIS A 110 -7.86 -11.06 5.18
CA HIS A 110 -8.86 -11.75 5.99
C HIS A 110 -9.69 -12.77 5.18
N LEU A 111 -9.97 -12.46 3.92
CA LEU A 111 -10.73 -13.33 3.01
C LEU A 111 -9.87 -14.40 2.32
N GLY A 112 -8.56 -14.42 2.59
CA GLY A 112 -7.62 -15.36 1.95
C GLY A 112 -7.26 -14.97 0.52
N LEU A 113 -7.45 -13.71 0.14
CA LEU A 113 -6.96 -13.17 -1.12
C LEU A 113 -5.46 -12.85 -1.01
N GLU A 114 -4.69 -13.25 -2.02
CA GLU A 114 -3.25 -13.04 -2.03
C GLU A 114 -2.90 -11.56 -2.25
N THR A 115 -1.99 -11.06 -1.43
CA THR A 115 -1.42 -9.72 -1.55
C THR A 115 0.09 -9.79 -1.31
N GLU A 116 0.85 -8.95 -2.00
CA GLU A 116 2.31 -8.90 -1.98
C GLU A 116 2.82 -7.97 -0.87
N SER A 117 2.35 -6.73 -0.89
CA SER A 117 2.88 -5.56 -0.19
C SER A 117 1.88 -4.89 0.78
N THR A 118 0.63 -5.34 0.82
CA THR A 118 -0.33 -4.83 1.81
C THR A 118 -0.15 -5.50 3.18
N PRO A 119 -0.14 -4.72 4.27
CA PRO A 119 0.03 -5.27 5.62
C PRO A 119 -1.28 -5.86 6.18
N LEU A 120 -1.15 -6.83 7.09
CA LEU A 120 -2.28 -7.45 7.80
C LEU A 120 -3.05 -6.44 8.65
N TYR A 121 -2.35 -5.48 9.24
CA TYR A 121 -2.90 -4.38 10.02
C TYR A 121 -2.31 -3.06 9.54
N ILE A 122 -3.01 -1.95 9.75
CA ILE A 122 -2.43 -0.61 9.55
C ILE A 122 -1.22 -0.48 10.49
N PRO A 123 0.01 -0.31 9.98
CA PRO A 123 1.19 -0.30 10.84
C PRO A 123 1.20 0.94 11.75
N PRO A 124 1.70 0.84 12.98
CA PRO A 124 2.02 2.01 13.79
C PRO A 124 3.15 2.82 13.13
N PRO A 125 3.34 4.10 13.48
CA PRO A 125 4.30 4.98 12.81
C PRO A 125 5.71 4.39 12.62
N PRO A 126 6.37 3.80 13.63
CA PRO A 126 7.73 3.27 13.45
C PRO A 126 7.81 2.17 12.36
N LEU A 127 6.82 1.27 12.32
CA LEU A 127 6.76 0.19 11.33
C LEU A 127 6.32 0.71 9.96
N MET A 128 5.43 1.70 9.92
CA MET A 128 4.97 2.32 8.67
C MET A 128 6.14 2.97 7.91
N TYR A 129 6.90 3.84 8.59
CA TYR A 129 8.11 4.44 8.02
C TYR A 129 9.13 3.36 7.63
N PHE A 130 9.32 2.33 8.46
CA PHE A 130 10.24 1.25 8.09
C PHE A 130 9.83 0.55 6.78
N SER A 131 8.57 0.15 6.69
CA SER A 131 8.07 -0.58 5.53
C SER A 131 8.05 0.28 4.28
N HIS A 132 7.68 1.56 4.37
CA HIS A 132 7.86 2.52 3.28
C HIS A 132 9.31 2.62 2.84
N GLY A 133 10.23 2.83 3.78
CA GLY A 133 11.65 2.92 3.49
C GLY A 133 12.16 1.67 2.77
N MET A 134 11.75 0.48 3.19
CA MET A 134 12.14 -0.77 2.52
C MET A 134 11.52 -0.93 1.13
N ILE A 135 10.23 -0.66 0.98
CA ILE A 135 9.51 -0.78 -0.30
C ILE A 135 10.06 0.25 -1.30
N ASN A 136 10.10 1.52 -0.89
CA ASN A 136 10.61 2.61 -1.72
C ASN A 136 12.08 2.41 -2.08
N TYR A 137 12.92 2.02 -1.13
CA TYR A 137 14.33 1.80 -1.42
C TYR A 137 14.51 0.71 -2.48
N TRP A 138 13.80 -0.41 -2.36
CA TRP A 138 13.93 -1.50 -3.33
C TRP A 138 13.35 -1.13 -4.70
N GLU A 139 12.16 -0.53 -4.74
CA GLU A 139 11.52 -0.12 -5.99
C GLU A 139 12.32 0.98 -6.70
N GLN A 140 12.91 1.94 -5.96
CA GLN A 140 13.65 3.06 -6.56
C GLN A 140 15.12 2.73 -6.87
N LEU A 141 15.80 1.88 -6.08
CA LEU A 141 17.14 1.39 -6.44
C LEU A 141 17.20 0.73 -7.82
N ARG A 142 16.07 0.18 -8.28
CA ARG A 142 15.97 -0.40 -9.61
C ARG A 142 16.15 0.64 -10.73
N TYR A 143 15.92 1.92 -10.43
CA TYR A 143 15.78 2.98 -11.43
C TYR A 143 16.66 4.23 -11.18
N ASP A 144 17.18 4.47 -9.97
CA ASP A 144 17.97 5.66 -9.64
C ASP A 144 19.17 5.34 -8.71
N ASP A 145 20.28 6.02 -8.95
CA ASP A 145 21.53 5.90 -8.19
C ASP A 145 21.58 6.84 -6.96
N ASP A 146 20.64 7.79 -6.81
CA ASP A 146 20.59 8.71 -5.66
C ASP A 146 19.76 8.16 -4.48
N ALA A 147 20.45 7.49 -3.56
CA ALA A 147 19.85 6.91 -2.35
C ALA A 147 19.52 7.93 -1.23
N SER A 148 19.84 9.22 -1.40
CA SER A 148 19.75 10.18 -0.30
C SER A 148 18.31 10.43 0.18
N ASN A 149 17.34 10.45 -0.74
CA ASN A 149 15.92 10.56 -0.40
C ASN A 149 15.32 9.22 0.07
N LEU A 150 15.96 8.08 -0.24
CA LEU A 150 15.47 6.74 0.10
C LEU A 150 15.66 6.39 1.58
N LEU A 151 16.62 7.04 2.24
CA LEU A 151 16.92 6.79 3.65
C LEU A 151 16.02 7.56 4.62
N ALA A 152 15.30 8.59 4.17
CA ALA A 152 14.52 9.47 5.05
C ALA A 152 13.52 8.69 5.92
N ASP A 153 12.81 7.73 5.32
CA ASP A 153 11.84 6.90 6.03
C ASP A 153 12.50 5.93 7.01
N LEU A 154 13.63 5.33 6.63
CA LEU A 154 14.38 4.45 7.54
C LEU A 154 14.95 5.24 8.73
N ILE A 155 15.49 6.44 8.49
CA ILE A 155 15.95 7.34 9.55
C ILE A 155 14.79 7.69 10.47
N LYS A 156 13.63 8.05 9.90
CA LYS A 156 12.45 8.39 10.70
C LYS A 156 11.96 7.22 11.55
N SER A 157 11.96 6.02 10.98
CA SER A 157 11.63 4.79 11.70
C SER A 157 12.57 4.54 12.89
N LEU A 158 13.88 4.75 12.69
CA LEU A 158 14.88 4.64 13.75
C LEU A 158 14.66 5.68 14.86
N GLU A 159 14.41 6.93 14.51
CA GLU A 159 14.08 8.00 15.47
C GLU A 159 12.86 7.67 16.33
N LEU A 160 11.90 6.94 15.76
CA LEU A 160 10.69 6.46 16.45
C LEU A 160 10.91 5.15 17.24
N GLY A 161 12.16 4.69 17.35
CA GLY A 161 12.56 3.58 18.21
C GLY A 161 12.51 2.20 17.56
N TYR A 162 12.45 2.11 16.22
CA TYR A 162 12.53 0.82 15.53
C TYR A 162 13.97 0.50 15.10
N GLU A 163 14.71 -0.15 15.99
CA GLU A 163 16.16 -0.39 15.86
C GLU A 163 16.59 -1.15 14.59
N ARG A 164 15.72 -2.01 14.03
CA ARG A 164 16.00 -2.74 12.78
C ARG A 164 16.28 -1.76 11.62
N ALA A 165 15.68 -0.57 11.62
CA ALA A 165 15.94 0.45 10.61
C ALA A 165 17.42 0.88 10.59
N GLY A 166 18.05 1.03 11.77
CA GLY A 166 19.48 1.37 11.88
C GLY A 166 20.41 0.27 11.36
N ILE A 167 20.00 -0.99 11.45
CA ILE A 167 20.73 -2.12 10.86
C ILE A 167 20.69 -2.04 9.34
N VAL A 168 19.50 -1.78 8.77
CA VAL A 168 19.32 -1.65 7.32
C VAL A 168 20.07 -0.45 6.77
N ILE A 169 20.02 0.71 7.44
CA ILE A 169 20.77 1.91 7.02
C ILE A 169 22.26 1.59 6.85
N LYS A 170 22.87 0.90 7.83
CA LYS A 170 24.27 0.47 7.74
C LYS A 170 24.53 -0.48 6.56
N MET A 171 23.59 -1.39 6.27
CA MET A 171 23.70 -2.28 5.10
C MET A 171 23.69 -1.48 3.80
N ILE A 172 22.78 -0.50 3.68
CA ILE A 172 22.68 0.41 2.54
C ILE A 172 23.97 1.22 2.36
N GLU A 173 24.47 1.85 3.43
CA GLU A 173 25.71 2.64 3.42
C GLU A 173 26.93 1.80 3.01
N SER A 174 26.96 0.54 3.43
CA SER A 174 28.00 -0.43 3.06
C SER A 174 27.83 -1.01 1.65
N LYS A 175 26.75 -0.67 0.94
CA LYS A 175 26.37 -1.19 -0.38
C LYS A 175 26.18 -2.72 -0.41
N ASP A 176 25.74 -3.30 0.70
CA ASP A 176 25.42 -4.72 0.81
C ASP A 176 23.99 -5.01 0.28
N TYR A 177 23.79 -4.76 -1.03
CA TYR A 177 22.47 -4.83 -1.66
C TYR A 177 21.81 -6.22 -1.56
N GLY A 178 22.61 -7.30 -1.51
CA GLY A 178 22.11 -8.65 -1.32
C GLY A 178 21.40 -8.83 0.03
N LYS A 179 22.00 -8.33 1.12
CA LYS A 179 21.34 -8.36 2.44
C LYS A 179 20.16 -7.41 2.52
N VAL A 180 20.22 -6.25 1.88
CA VAL A 180 19.08 -5.33 1.86
C VAL A 180 17.88 -5.97 1.15
N PHE A 181 18.11 -6.68 0.04
CA PHE A 181 17.07 -7.45 -0.64
C PHE A 181 16.49 -8.57 0.23
N GLU A 182 17.33 -9.31 0.93
CA GLU A 182 16.87 -10.35 1.87
C GLU A 182 15.97 -9.74 2.96
N VAL A 183 16.35 -8.57 3.50
CA VAL A 183 15.50 -7.86 4.46
C VAL A 183 14.18 -7.44 3.82
N TYR A 184 14.19 -6.89 2.61
CA TYR A 184 12.98 -6.52 1.87
C TYR A 184 12.01 -7.70 1.71
N GLU A 185 12.50 -8.82 1.19
CA GLU A 185 11.74 -10.06 1.02
C GLU A 185 11.14 -10.57 2.34
N ASN A 186 11.91 -10.50 3.41
CA ASN A 186 11.45 -10.88 4.75
C ASN A 186 10.38 -9.92 5.25
N VAL A 187 10.52 -8.61 5.04
CA VAL A 187 9.51 -7.62 5.40
C VAL A 187 8.20 -7.88 4.69
N LEU A 188 8.20 -8.13 3.37
CA LEU A 188 6.98 -8.46 2.62
C LEU A 188 6.25 -9.69 3.20
N LYS A 189 7.00 -10.69 3.69
CA LYS A 189 6.40 -11.87 4.34
C LYS A 189 5.87 -11.53 5.73
N GLU A 190 6.67 -10.82 6.52
CA GLU A 190 6.37 -10.50 7.91
C GLU A 190 5.17 -9.56 8.06
N ILE A 191 4.99 -8.55 7.19
CA ILE A 191 3.88 -7.58 7.27
C ILE A 191 2.50 -8.24 7.16
N LYS A 192 2.43 -9.49 6.69
CA LYS A 192 1.20 -10.29 6.60
C LYS A 192 0.92 -11.14 7.85
N THR A 193 1.79 -11.09 8.87
CA THR A 193 1.71 -11.93 10.07
C THR A 193 1.42 -11.09 11.31
N GLU A 194 0.74 -11.66 12.31
CA GLU A 194 0.52 -10.97 13.58
C GLU A 194 1.83 -10.68 14.32
N ALA A 195 2.81 -11.60 14.22
CA ALA A 195 4.11 -11.50 14.90
C ALA A 195 4.83 -10.18 14.62
N PHE A 196 4.73 -9.67 13.39
CA PHE A 196 5.34 -8.39 13.00
C PHE A 196 4.78 -7.21 13.79
N PHE A 197 3.53 -7.28 14.23
CA PHE A 197 2.83 -6.21 14.94
C PHE A 197 2.75 -6.43 16.45
N GLN A 198 3.10 -7.62 16.97
CA GLN A 198 2.85 -8.00 18.37
C GLN A 198 3.37 -7.01 19.41
N LYS A 199 4.52 -6.36 19.15
CA LYS A 199 5.10 -5.33 20.05
C LYS A 199 4.25 -4.05 20.14
N TYR A 200 3.38 -3.80 19.18
CA TYR A 200 2.64 -2.54 19.01
C TYR A 200 1.11 -2.70 19.08
N LEU A 201 0.61 -3.92 19.28
CA LEU A 201 -0.82 -4.22 19.41
C LEU A 201 -1.29 -4.30 20.88
N GLN A 202 -0.47 -3.86 21.83
CA GLN A 202 -0.77 -3.82 23.27
C GLN A 202 -1.42 -2.51 23.67
#